data_AF-A0A8J4RUH4-F1
#
_entry.id   AF-A0A8J4RUH4-F1
#
_cell.length_a   1.000
_cell.length_b   1.000
_cell.length_c   1.000
_cell.angle_alpha   90.00
_cell.angle_beta   90.00
_cell.angle_gamma   90.00
#
_symmetry.space_group_name_H-M   'P 1'
#
loop_
_entity.id
_entity.type
_entity.pdbx_description
1 polymer ?
#
loop_
_entity_poly.entity_id
_entity_poly.type
_entity_poly.pdbx_seq_one_letter_code
_entity_poly.pdbx_strand_id
1 'polypeptide(L)'
;HNGLGTVVIDGFFAQDFGKLYRACGSCKNNPAQRFLKISNVYADLRVIQAQRVDPNVSIVMMNENFDDEAVLSNIHVKPGAENYTECSYSVGVQKGEKPLILGNGPKDPVCQYKMSDIHLVEERGMVNQEEEQKQGEQKQEEQKQGEQKQEERSMVNQQQQEQQEQKAGVVHGYDALDV
;
A
#
# COMPACT_ATOMS: atom_id res chain seq x y z
N HIS A 1 20.76 -22.16 -4.19
CA HIS A 1 20.79 -23.51 -3.61
C HIS A 1 21.32 -24.49 -4.64
N ASN A 2 22.42 -25.17 -4.32
CA ASN A 2 23.11 -26.06 -5.26
C ASN A 2 22.90 -27.54 -4.91
N GLY A 3 22.65 -27.86 -3.64
CA GLY A 3 22.52 -29.22 -3.13
C GLY A 3 21.22 -29.92 -3.56
N LEU A 4 21.15 -31.20 -3.21
CA LEU A 4 19.95 -32.02 -3.32
C LEU A 4 19.10 -31.89 -2.05
N GLY A 5 17.86 -32.35 -2.13
CA GLY A 5 16.91 -32.36 -1.02
C GLY A 5 15.99 -31.14 -0.99
N THR A 6 15.27 -31.01 0.12
CA THR A 6 14.27 -29.95 0.33
C THR A 6 14.83 -28.85 1.21
N VAL A 7 14.75 -27.61 0.74
CA VAL A 7 14.98 -26.43 1.56
C VAL A 7 13.65 -25.99 2.15
N VAL A 8 13.63 -25.76 3.46
CA VAL A 8 12.49 -25.18 4.17
C VAL A 8 12.91 -23.83 4.73
N ILE A 9 12.17 -22.78 4.38
CA ILE A 9 12.35 -21.43 4.90
C ILE A 9 11.06 -21.05 5.61
N ASP A 10 11.14 -20.75 6.90
CA ASP A 10 9.97 -20.40 7.72
C ASP A 10 10.30 -19.26 8.67
N GLY A 11 9.41 -18.27 8.78
CA GLY A 11 9.55 -17.16 9.73
C GLY A 11 10.76 -16.25 9.45
N PHE A 12 10.95 -15.87 8.19
CA PHE A 12 12.17 -15.17 7.75
C PHE A 12 11.90 -13.72 7.33
N PHE A 13 12.80 -12.81 7.70
CA PHE A 13 12.78 -11.42 7.22
C PHE A 13 13.91 -11.19 6.21
N ALA A 14 13.59 -10.59 5.07
CA ALA A 14 14.55 -10.31 4.01
C ALA A 14 14.47 -8.85 3.53
N GLN A 15 15.63 -8.23 3.32
CA GLN A 15 15.77 -6.90 2.71
C GLN A 15 17.02 -6.88 1.82
N ASP A 16 17.08 -5.95 0.87
CA ASP A 16 18.24 -5.72 -0.02
C ASP A 16 18.77 -6.99 -0.73
N PHE A 17 17.91 -7.65 -1.51
CA PHE A 17 18.27 -8.87 -2.25
C PHE A 17 17.87 -8.82 -3.72
N GLY A 18 18.57 -9.58 -4.56
CA GLY A 18 18.14 -9.85 -5.94
C GLY A 18 17.24 -11.08 -6.03
N LYS A 19 17.65 -12.20 -5.42
CA LYS A 19 16.88 -13.45 -5.34
C LYS A 19 16.94 -13.99 -3.92
N LEU A 20 15.82 -14.05 -3.20
CA LEU A 20 15.82 -14.60 -1.82
C LEU A 20 16.15 -16.10 -1.85
N TYR A 21 15.52 -16.85 -2.75
CA TYR A 21 15.90 -18.21 -3.08
C TYR A 21 16.09 -18.37 -4.60
N ARG A 22 17.20 -19.00 -5.00
CA ARG A 22 17.46 -19.39 -6.39
C ARG A 22 17.92 -20.83 -6.44
N ALA A 23 17.17 -21.70 -7.12
CA ALA A 23 17.67 -23.00 -7.56
C ALA A 23 18.86 -22.80 -8.51
N CYS A 24 19.96 -23.53 -8.39
CA CYS A 24 21.12 -23.22 -9.23
C CYS A 24 20.87 -23.47 -10.71
N GLY A 25 20.92 -22.41 -11.53
CA GLY A 25 20.64 -22.51 -12.96
C GLY A 25 21.76 -23.09 -13.80
N SER A 26 23.03 -23.00 -13.37
CA SER A 26 24.20 -23.42 -14.18
C SER A 26 25.30 -24.07 -13.35
N CYS A 27 24.91 -24.88 -12.36
CA CYS A 27 25.86 -25.59 -11.51
C CYS A 27 26.42 -26.85 -12.18
N LYS A 28 27.60 -27.29 -11.75
CA LYS A 28 28.26 -28.52 -12.23
C LYS A 28 27.42 -29.78 -12.02
N ASN A 29 26.59 -29.79 -10.99
CA ASN A 29 25.76 -30.94 -10.63
C ASN A 29 24.38 -30.89 -11.29
N ASN A 30 24.14 -29.99 -12.24
CA ASN A 30 22.92 -30.00 -13.04
C ASN A 30 22.98 -31.16 -14.06
N PRO A 31 21.84 -31.78 -14.44
CA PRO A 31 20.49 -31.56 -13.90
C PRO A 31 20.38 -32.06 -12.45
N ALA A 32 19.72 -31.28 -11.61
CA ALA A 32 19.41 -31.65 -10.23
C ALA A 32 18.09 -30.99 -9.83
N GLN A 33 17.11 -31.82 -9.49
CA GLN A 33 15.82 -31.39 -8.98
C GLN A 33 15.96 -30.81 -7.57
N ARG A 34 15.29 -29.68 -7.33
CA ARG A 34 15.33 -28.96 -6.05
C ARG A 34 13.92 -28.66 -5.58
N PHE A 35 13.71 -28.89 -4.30
CA PHE A 35 12.43 -28.65 -3.64
C PHE A 35 12.56 -27.50 -2.67
N LEU A 36 11.60 -26.57 -2.70
CA LEU A 36 11.47 -25.46 -1.76
C LEU A 36 10.11 -25.50 -1.09
N LYS A 37 10.08 -25.33 0.22
CA LYS A 37 8.90 -24.92 0.97
C LYS A 37 9.24 -23.61 1.68
N ILE A 38 8.50 -22.55 1.37
CA ILE A 38 8.72 -21.23 1.97
C ILE A 38 7.42 -20.70 2.56
N SER A 39 7.47 -20.31 3.82
CA SER A 39 6.33 -19.84 4.59
C SER A 39 6.69 -18.68 5.52
N ASN A 40 5.69 -17.86 5.85
CA ASN A 40 5.81 -16.84 6.89
C ASN A 40 7.00 -15.89 6.64
N VAL A 41 7.19 -15.47 5.39
CA VAL A 41 8.29 -14.58 5.00
C VAL A 41 7.81 -13.15 4.93
N TYR A 42 8.62 -12.22 5.42
CA TYR A 42 8.44 -10.79 5.22
C TYR A 42 9.59 -10.24 4.37
N ALA A 43 9.28 -9.76 3.17
CA ALA A 43 10.25 -9.17 2.24
C ALA A 43 10.07 -7.64 2.17
N ASP A 44 11.04 -6.88 2.65
CA ASP A 44 11.10 -5.42 2.46
C ASP A 44 11.95 -5.08 1.23
N LEU A 45 11.28 -4.68 0.15
CA LEU A 45 11.91 -4.39 -1.15
C LEU A 45 12.22 -2.92 -1.35
N ARG A 46 11.99 -2.06 -0.35
CA ARG A 46 12.24 -0.61 -0.46
C ARG A 46 13.70 -0.27 -0.23
N VAL A 47 14.38 -1.06 0.59
CA VAL A 47 15.80 -0.88 0.88
C VAL A 47 16.58 -1.60 -0.21
N ILE A 48 17.17 -0.83 -1.12
CA ILE A 48 18.09 -1.30 -2.15
C ILE A 48 19.39 -0.53 -1.96
N GLN A 49 20.42 -1.21 -1.45
CA GLN A 49 21.74 -0.63 -1.22
C GLN A 49 22.79 -1.30 -2.09
N ALA A 50 22.63 -2.59 -2.36
CA ALA A 50 23.55 -3.34 -3.20
C ALA A 50 23.44 -2.92 -4.67
N GLN A 51 24.60 -2.70 -5.32
CA GLN A 51 24.66 -2.62 -6.78
C GLN A 51 24.35 -4.00 -7.36
N ARG A 52 23.17 -4.14 -7.96
CA ARG A 52 22.72 -5.39 -8.56
C ARG A 52 23.26 -5.52 -9.99
N VAL A 53 23.75 -6.71 -10.32
CA VAL A 53 24.18 -7.06 -11.69
C VAL A 53 22.99 -7.44 -12.57
N ASP A 54 21.91 -7.96 -11.95
CA ASP A 54 20.64 -8.28 -12.59
C ASP A 54 19.55 -7.39 -11.97
N PRO A 55 18.86 -6.54 -12.75
CA PRO A 55 17.81 -5.66 -12.22
C PRO A 55 16.58 -6.43 -11.74
N ASN A 56 16.43 -7.72 -12.08
CA ASN A 56 15.23 -8.48 -11.75
C ASN A 56 15.27 -8.97 -10.30
N VAL A 57 14.40 -8.41 -9.47
CA VAL A 57 14.11 -8.93 -8.13
C VAL A 57 13.12 -10.09 -8.22
N SER A 58 13.43 -11.19 -7.53
CA SER A 58 12.45 -12.28 -7.31
C SER A 58 12.57 -12.84 -5.90
N ILE A 59 11.45 -13.22 -5.29
CA ILE A 59 11.51 -13.92 -3.99
C ILE A 59 12.03 -15.35 -4.25
N VAL A 60 11.43 -16.06 -5.20
CA VAL A 60 11.83 -17.43 -5.55
C VAL A 60 12.14 -17.54 -7.04
N MET A 61 13.19 -18.27 -7.40
CA MET A 61 13.47 -18.59 -8.80
C MET A 61 13.87 -20.05 -9.01
N MET A 62 13.07 -20.79 -9.78
CA MET A 62 13.20 -22.24 -10.01
C MET A 62 13.63 -22.59 -11.44
N ASN A 63 14.04 -23.85 -11.69
CA ASN A 63 14.32 -24.38 -13.02
C ASN A 63 13.22 -25.35 -13.47
N GLU A 64 12.44 -24.95 -14.48
CA GLU A 64 11.28 -25.72 -14.93
C GLU A 64 11.66 -27.08 -15.52
N ASN A 65 12.69 -27.12 -16.35
CA ASN A 65 13.14 -28.34 -17.03
C ASN A 65 13.90 -29.33 -16.15
N PHE A 66 14.17 -28.98 -14.89
CA PHE A 66 14.75 -29.90 -13.90
C PHE A 66 13.70 -30.38 -12.90
N ASP A 67 12.42 -30.18 -13.20
CA ASP A 67 11.28 -30.55 -12.36
C ASP A 67 11.36 -29.94 -10.96
N ASP A 68 12.01 -28.77 -10.83
CA ASP A 68 12.09 -28.05 -9.56
C ASP A 68 10.67 -27.73 -9.06
N GLU A 69 10.45 -27.82 -7.75
CA GLU A 69 9.16 -27.52 -7.14
C GLU A 69 9.32 -26.52 -6.00
N ALA A 70 8.45 -25.51 -5.96
CA ALA A 70 8.40 -24.55 -4.87
C ALA A 70 6.96 -24.37 -4.38
N VAL A 71 6.75 -24.50 -3.07
CA VAL A 71 5.48 -24.18 -2.41
C VAL A 71 5.67 -22.90 -1.59
N LEU A 72 4.89 -21.86 -1.91
CA LEU A 72 4.91 -20.59 -1.21
C LEU A 72 3.59 -20.44 -0.42
N SER A 73 3.67 -19.95 0.82
CA SER A 73 2.48 -19.66 1.64
C SER A 73 2.74 -18.48 2.58
N ASN A 74 1.73 -17.64 2.82
CA ASN A 74 1.81 -16.52 3.76
C ASN A 74 3.07 -15.64 3.59
N ILE A 75 3.26 -15.12 2.38
CA ILE A 75 4.37 -14.25 2.01
C ILE A 75 3.92 -12.80 2.08
N HIS A 76 4.48 -12.04 3.01
CA HIS A 76 4.27 -10.61 3.12
C HIS A 76 5.34 -9.86 2.33
N VAL A 77 4.92 -8.97 1.45
CA VAL A 77 5.82 -8.18 0.60
C VAL A 77 5.53 -6.71 0.80
N LYS A 78 6.56 -5.95 1.15
CA LYS A 78 6.52 -4.50 1.13
C LYS A 78 7.17 -4.03 -0.17
N PRO A 79 6.38 -3.65 -1.20
CA PRO A 79 6.91 -3.33 -2.51
C PRO A 79 7.78 -2.06 -2.47
N GLY A 80 8.81 -2.03 -3.32
CA GLY A 80 9.66 -0.87 -3.58
C GLY A 80 9.27 -0.17 -4.88
N ALA A 81 10.16 0.72 -5.35
CA ALA A 81 9.98 1.39 -6.64
C ALA A 81 10.26 0.47 -7.85
N GLU A 82 11.08 -0.57 -7.65
CA GLU A 82 11.38 -1.56 -8.69
C GLU A 82 10.32 -2.67 -8.72
N ASN A 83 10.03 -3.16 -9.93
CA ASN A 83 9.19 -4.33 -10.11
C ASN A 83 9.87 -5.56 -9.49
N TYR A 84 9.06 -6.44 -8.91
CA TYR A 84 9.52 -7.71 -8.37
C TYR A 84 8.62 -8.85 -8.86
N THR A 85 9.05 -10.08 -8.64
CA THR A 85 8.26 -11.28 -8.88
C THR A 85 8.25 -12.18 -7.66
N GLU A 86 7.12 -12.77 -7.33
CA GLU A 86 6.99 -13.69 -6.19
C GLU A 86 7.70 -15.01 -6.49
N CYS A 87 7.42 -15.57 -7.67
CA CYS A 87 8.08 -16.77 -8.14
C CYS A 87 8.34 -16.65 -9.64
N SER A 88 9.60 -16.80 -10.04
CA SER A 88 10.05 -16.84 -11.42
C SER A 88 10.59 -18.22 -11.78
N TYR A 89 10.60 -18.57 -13.05
CA TYR A 89 11.12 -19.85 -13.51
C TYR A 89 11.89 -19.72 -14.83
N SER A 90 12.83 -20.64 -15.02
CA SER A 90 13.85 -20.58 -16.06
C SER A 90 14.22 -21.97 -16.58
N VAL A 91 14.96 -22.01 -17.69
CA VAL A 91 15.65 -23.21 -18.15
C VAL A 91 16.97 -23.32 -17.39
N GLY A 92 17.08 -24.35 -16.54
CA GLY A 92 18.34 -24.79 -15.98
C GLY A 92 19.22 -25.43 -17.05
N VAL A 93 20.52 -25.16 -16.99
CA VAL A 93 21.52 -25.55 -17.98
C VAL A 93 22.74 -26.19 -17.31
N GLN A 94 23.61 -26.78 -18.13
CA GLN A 94 24.93 -27.22 -17.69
C GLN A 94 25.82 -26.03 -17.32
N LYS A 95 26.90 -26.29 -16.58
CA LYS A 95 27.82 -25.23 -16.19
C LYS A 95 28.44 -24.56 -17.41
N GLY A 96 28.43 -23.22 -17.40
CA GLY A 96 29.06 -22.38 -18.42
C GLY A 96 28.05 -21.67 -19.33
N GLU A 97 26.80 -22.14 -19.32
CA GLU A 97 25.71 -21.52 -20.06
C GLU A 97 24.89 -20.57 -19.17
N LYS A 98 24.19 -19.62 -19.80
CA LYS A 98 23.29 -18.68 -19.11
C LYS A 98 21.86 -19.24 -19.11
N PRO A 99 21.24 -19.46 -17.94
CA PRO A 99 19.83 -19.83 -17.84
C PRO A 99 18.92 -18.80 -18.52
N LEU A 100 17.95 -19.27 -19.29
CA LEU A 100 16.94 -18.41 -19.92
C LEU A 100 15.71 -18.29 -19.00
N ILE A 101 15.22 -17.07 -18.78
CA ILE A 101 13.98 -16.83 -18.05
C ILE A 101 12.80 -17.22 -18.94
N LEU A 102 11.90 -18.06 -18.41
CA LEU A 102 10.72 -18.53 -19.12
C LEU A 102 9.46 -17.74 -18.74
N GLY A 103 9.35 -17.32 -17.48
CA GLY A 103 8.19 -16.60 -16.98
C GLY A 103 8.20 -16.41 -15.48
N ASN A 104 7.06 -15.98 -14.97
CA ASN A 104 6.79 -15.77 -13.55
C ASN A 104 5.31 -16.02 -13.24
N GLY A 105 4.99 -16.07 -11.95
CA GLY A 105 3.63 -16.30 -11.47
C GLY A 105 3.39 -17.73 -10.97
N PRO A 106 2.15 -18.04 -10.55
CA PRO A 106 1.76 -19.40 -10.18
C PRO A 106 1.86 -20.36 -11.37
N LYS A 107 2.50 -21.51 -11.15
CA LYS A 107 2.64 -22.60 -12.13
C LYS A 107 2.86 -23.92 -11.42
N ASP A 108 1.93 -24.86 -11.52
CA ASP A 108 2.08 -26.19 -10.94
C ASP A 108 3.02 -27.07 -11.81
N PRO A 109 4.05 -27.75 -11.26
CA PRO A 109 4.51 -27.76 -9.86
C PRO A 109 5.65 -26.80 -9.52
N VAL A 110 6.11 -26.01 -10.49
CA VAL A 110 7.32 -25.17 -10.38
C VAL A 110 7.20 -24.06 -9.32
N CYS A 111 6.04 -23.41 -9.25
CA CYS A 111 5.70 -22.29 -8.40
C CYS A 111 4.25 -22.46 -7.90
N GLN A 112 4.07 -23.22 -6.83
CA GLN A 112 2.78 -23.59 -6.24
C GLN A 112 2.38 -22.58 -5.17
N TYR A 113 1.43 -21.71 -5.50
CA TYR A 113 0.78 -20.77 -4.57
C TYR A 113 -0.46 -20.16 -5.20
N LYS A 114 -1.30 -19.53 -4.38
CA LYS A 114 -2.38 -18.66 -4.82
C LYS A 114 -1.99 -17.22 -4.59
N MET A 115 -2.57 -16.29 -5.34
CA MET A 115 -2.35 -14.86 -5.06
C MET A 115 -2.78 -14.46 -3.64
N SER A 116 -3.73 -15.20 -3.03
CA SER A 116 -4.11 -15.01 -1.63
C SER A 116 -3.03 -15.37 -0.61
N ASP A 117 -2.00 -16.12 -1.02
CA ASP A 117 -0.83 -16.42 -0.20
C ASP A 117 0.21 -15.29 -0.21
N ILE A 118 -0.02 -14.27 -1.05
CA ILE A 118 0.85 -13.10 -1.21
C ILE A 118 0.12 -11.88 -0.66
N HIS A 119 0.70 -11.28 0.38
CA HIS A 119 0.11 -10.18 1.11
C HIS A 119 0.95 -8.93 0.89
N LEU A 120 0.41 -7.95 0.15
CA LEU A 120 1.06 -6.66 -0.01
C LEU A 120 0.91 -5.86 1.28
N VAL A 121 2.04 -5.40 1.81
CA VAL A 121 2.11 -4.55 2.99
C VAL A 121 2.31 -3.12 2.54
N GLU A 122 1.21 -2.38 2.41
CA GLU A 122 1.24 -0.94 2.19
C GLU A 122 1.43 -0.20 3.52
N GLU A 123 2.19 0.91 3.50
CA GLU A 123 2.17 1.83 4.63
C GLU A 123 0.87 2.62 4.59
N ARG A 124 0.07 2.55 5.66
CA ARG A 124 -1.07 3.45 5.89
C ARG A 124 -0.57 4.86 6.18
N GLY A 125 -0.05 5.54 5.17
CA GLY A 125 0.50 6.87 5.31
C GLY A 125 0.66 7.51 3.94
N MET A 126 -0.47 7.95 3.36
CA MET A 126 -0.61 9.04 2.37
C MET A 126 -1.95 9.05 1.62
N VAL A 127 -2.91 8.16 1.92
CA VAL A 127 -4.24 8.17 1.24
C VAL A 127 -5.30 8.99 1.99
N ASN A 128 -5.17 9.18 3.31
CA ASN A 128 -6.24 9.79 4.11
C ASN A 128 -6.20 11.33 4.23
N GLN A 129 -5.14 12.00 3.77
CA GLN A 129 -5.01 13.44 4.00
C GLN A 129 -5.96 14.28 3.13
N GLU A 130 -6.23 13.88 1.89
CA GLU A 130 -7.11 14.65 1.01
C GLU A 130 -8.59 14.54 1.38
N GLU A 131 -9.04 13.38 1.89
CA GLU A 131 -10.43 13.20 2.32
C GLU A 131 -10.71 13.86 3.68
N GLU A 132 -9.76 13.80 4.62
CA GLU A 132 -9.87 14.49 5.91
C GLU A 132 -9.76 16.01 5.77
N GLN A 133 -8.92 16.52 4.85
CA GLN A 133 -8.85 17.95 4.55
C GLN A 133 -10.14 18.47 3.92
N LYS A 134 -10.72 17.76 2.94
CA LYS A 134 -11.97 18.17 2.30
C LYS A 134 -13.16 18.16 3.27
N GLN A 135 -13.23 17.17 4.16
CA GLN A 135 -14.26 17.15 5.21
C GLN A 135 -14.04 18.22 6.28
N GLY A 136 -12.78 18.56 6.59
CA GLY A 136 -12.41 19.64 7.50
C GLY A 136 -12.78 21.02 6.96
N GLU A 137 -12.49 21.27 5.67
CA GLU A 137 -12.81 22.51 4.98
C GLU A 137 -14.33 22.72 4.84
N GLN A 138 -15.08 21.69 4.45
CA GLN A 138 -16.55 21.76 4.40
C GLN A 138 -17.19 22.08 5.76
N LYS A 139 -16.71 21.45 6.84
CA LYS A 139 -17.22 21.74 8.19
C LYS A 139 -16.90 23.16 8.66
N GLN A 140 -15.74 23.70 8.29
CA GLN A 140 -15.39 25.09 8.61
C GLN A 140 -16.22 26.11 7.80
N GLU A 141 -16.52 25.83 6.53
CA GLU A 141 -17.40 26.69 5.74
C GLU A 141 -18.84 26.68 6.27
N GLU A 142 -19.38 25.53 6.66
CA GLU A 142 -20.72 25.43 7.25
C GLU A 142 -20.81 26.17 8.59
N GLN A 143 -19.78 26.08 9.44
CA GLN A 143 -19.74 26.82 10.71
C GLN A 143 -19.69 28.34 10.49
N LYS A 144 -18.84 28.82 9.57
CA LYS A 144 -18.74 30.26 9.26
C LYS A 144 -20.05 30.81 8.69
N GLN A 145 -20.74 30.06 7.83
CA GLN A 145 -22.06 30.46 7.32
C GLN A 145 -23.14 30.47 8.41
N GLY A 146 -23.06 29.55 9.38
CA GLY A 146 -23.94 29.51 10.54
C GLY A 146 -23.77 30.75 11.44
N GLU A 147 -22.53 31.13 11.74
CA GLU A 147 -22.20 32.30 12.55
C GLU A 147 -22.64 33.60 11.87
N GLN A 148 -22.36 33.77 10.57
CA GLN A 148 -22.80 34.96 9.82
C GLN A 148 -24.33 35.13 9.78
N LYS A 149 -25.07 34.04 9.58
CA LYS A 149 -26.56 34.09 9.61
C LYS A 149 -27.10 34.45 10.99
N GLN A 150 -26.40 34.07 12.06
CA GLN A 150 -26.79 34.40 13.42
C GLN A 150 -26.52 35.87 13.74
N GLU A 151 -25.39 36.41 13.28
CA GLU A 151 -25.07 37.84 13.39
C GLU A 151 -26.07 38.71 12.60
N GLU A 152 -26.39 38.34 11.36
CA GLU A 152 -27.41 39.04 10.55
C GLU A 152 -28.78 39.04 11.24
N ARG A 153 -29.21 37.90 11.79
CA ARG A 153 -30.48 37.82 12.54
C ARG A 153 -30.46 38.71 13.79
N SER A 154 -29.33 38.78 14.48
CA SER A 154 -29.19 39.64 15.67
C SER A 154 -29.31 41.13 15.29
N MET A 155 -28.66 41.55 14.20
CA MET A 155 -28.74 42.94 13.72
C MET A 155 -30.16 43.30 13.26
N VAL A 156 -30.84 42.40 12.55
CA VAL A 156 -32.23 42.62 12.12
C VAL A 156 -33.17 42.74 13.33
N ASN A 157 -32.99 41.90 14.35
CA ASN A 157 -33.80 41.96 15.57
C ASN A 157 -33.55 43.27 16.36
N GLN A 158 -32.29 43.73 16.46
CA GLN A 158 -31.96 45.01 17.08
C GLN A 158 -32.60 46.19 16.33
N GLN A 159 -32.50 46.22 15.00
CA GLN A 159 -33.14 47.27 14.19
C GLN A 159 -34.67 47.27 14.33
N GLN A 160 -35.30 46.09 14.42
CA GLN A 160 -36.74 46.00 14.66
C GLN A 160 -37.12 46.51 16.06
N GLN A 161 -36.30 46.23 17.07
CA GLN A 161 -36.52 46.71 18.43
C GLN A 161 -36.37 48.24 18.51
N GLU A 162 -35.33 48.80 17.89
CA GLU A 162 -35.14 50.26 17.79
C GLU A 162 -36.29 50.94 17.03
N GLN A 163 -36.80 50.34 15.95
CA GLN A 163 -37.97 50.85 15.21
C GLN A 163 -39.27 50.76 16.02
N GLN A 164 -39.44 49.74 16.86
CA GLN A 164 -40.59 49.63 17.77
C GLN A 164 -40.52 50.68 18.88
N GLU A 165 -39.34 50.94 19.45
CA GLU A 165 -39.12 51.98 20.46
C GLU A 165 -39.36 53.38 19.87
N GLN A 166 -38.93 53.65 18.64
CA GLN A 166 -39.22 54.92 17.95
C GLN A 166 -40.71 55.10 17.65
N LYS A 167 -41.45 54.02 17.31
CA LYS A 167 -42.91 54.09 17.14
C LYS A 167 -43.65 54.30 18.47
N ALA A 168 -43.16 53.75 19.58
CA ALA A 168 -43.71 53.98 20.91
C ALA A 168 -43.45 55.41 21.42
N GLY A 169 -42.29 55.99 21.08
CA GLY A 169 -41.91 57.37 21.44
C GLY A 169 -42.72 58.47 20.74
N VAL A 170 -43.41 58.18 19.64
CA VAL A 170 -44.25 59.14 18.90
C VAL A 170 -45.68 59.26 19.50
N VAL A 171 -46.08 58.37 20.42
CA VAL A 171 -47.44 58.37 21.01
C VAL A 171 -47.58 59.29 22.23
N HIS A 172 -46.49 59.84 22.78
CA HIS A 172 -46.52 60.73 23.96
C HIS A 172 -46.11 62.17 23.62
N GLY A 173 -46.76 62.77 22.63
CA GLY A 173 -46.36 64.08 22.13
C GLY A 173 -47.47 65.05 21.76
N TYR A 174 -48.75 64.81 22.10
CA TYR A 174 -49.80 65.83 21.97
C TYR A 174 -50.88 65.69 23.06
N ASP A 175 -51.42 66.85 23.44
CA ASP A 175 -52.46 67.18 24.45
C ASP A 175 -51.90 67.59 25.82
N ALA A 176 -51.63 68.87 26.09
CA ALA A 176 -52.49 70.07 26.09
C ALA A 176 -53.43 70.16 27.32
N LEU A 177 -53.24 71.27 28.05
CA LEU A 177 -54.21 72.05 28.84
C LEU A 177 -54.54 71.64 30.29
N ASP A 178 -54.29 72.65 31.14
CA ASP A 178 -55.19 73.26 32.11
C ASP A 178 -54.98 73.07 33.63
N VAL A 179 -54.91 74.27 34.24
CA VAL A 179 -55.06 74.74 35.64
C VAL A 179 -53.87 74.62 36.60
#